data_AF-A0A8H6IF98-F1
#
_entry.id   AF-A0A8H6IF98-F1
#
_cell.length_a   1.000
_cell.length_b   1.000
_cell.length_c   1.000
_cell.angle_alpha   90.00
_cell.angle_beta   90.00
_cell.angle_gamma   90.00
#
_symmetry.space_group_name_H-M   'P 1'
#
loop_
_entity.id
_entity.type
_entity.pdbx_description
1 polymer ?
#
loop_
_entity_poly.entity_id
_entity_poly.type
_entity_poly.pdbx_seq_one_letter_code
_entity_poly.pdbx_strand_id
1 'polypeptide(L)'
;MAGPLSISLIFAHITFLSFSLRTAYACEGECMSGVTNVFNGNYTIPVQLTILSLADQINSQLLPDMPPTAGYLDPLVLAYNDQAYAIMEKAIFPGFFHGKCQDPSTGFNPPGCPNPDCPVVCGTPGSMVHFYSRLRYIAYNTTWHLLHDLAKPGTPVFNQILNNVEELRSSGASRKRQLFDDTSSLGDYRDSLFPRLAKHPNYSGGIVSLAVSKRDNYVRDTLAGILQDIRFILEKICGGGGDGTTNGLPYCSWERSMKEYILTFP
;
A
#
# COMPACT_ATOMS: atom_id res chain seq x y z
N MET A 1 -39.81 -37.31 71.89
CA MET A 1 -40.26 -35.92 71.76
C MET A 1 -39.02 -35.03 71.86
N ALA A 2 -38.45 -34.63 70.73
CA ALA A 2 -37.33 -33.70 70.67
C ALA A 2 -37.62 -32.76 69.49
N GLY A 3 -37.76 -31.47 69.80
CA GLY A 3 -38.09 -30.41 68.85
C GLY A 3 -36.85 -29.87 68.11
N PRO A 4 -37.07 -29.03 67.08
CA PRO A 4 -36.01 -28.54 66.20
C PRO A 4 -35.33 -27.30 66.81
N LEU A 5 -34.00 -27.24 66.70
CA LEU A 5 -33.22 -26.02 66.96
C LEU A 5 -32.78 -25.44 65.61
N SER A 6 -33.27 -24.23 65.34
CA SER A 6 -32.94 -23.37 64.21
C SER A 6 -31.43 -23.08 64.15
N ILE A 7 -30.83 -23.33 62.97
CA ILE A 7 -29.50 -22.86 62.61
C ILE A 7 -29.66 -21.53 61.89
N SER A 8 -29.37 -20.44 62.59
CA SER A 8 -29.32 -19.08 62.05
C SER A 8 -27.98 -18.78 61.39
N LEU A 9 -28.04 -18.41 60.11
CA LEU A 9 -27.33 -17.29 59.47
C LEU A 9 -25.89 -16.96 59.94
N ILE A 10 -24.88 -17.42 59.20
CA ILE A 10 -23.66 -16.64 58.91
C ILE A 10 -23.18 -16.98 57.48
N PHE A 11 -23.77 -16.33 56.47
CA PHE A 11 -23.14 -16.15 55.16
C PHE A 11 -22.85 -14.67 55.01
N ALA A 12 -21.76 -14.22 55.63
CA ALA A 12 -21.24 -12.87 55.44
C ALA A 12 -20.56 -12.81 54.07
N HIS A 13 -21.12 -11.99 53.19
CA HIS A 13 -20.62 -11.62 51.89
C HIS A 13 -19.14 -11.20 51.92
N ILE A 14 -18.26 -12.02 51.37
CA ILE A 14 -16.94 -11.61 50.88
C ILE A 14 -17.01 -11.72 49.35
N THR A 15 -17.56 -10.70 48.71
CA THR A 15 -17.56 -10.59 47.24
C THR A 15 -17.61 -9.12 46.84
N PHE A 16 -16.69 -8.30 47.33
CA PHE A 16 -16.55 -6.94 46.84
C PHE A 16 -15.08 -6.52 46.82
N LEU A 17 -14.71 -5.83 45.74
CA LEU A 17 -13.39 -5.28 45.39
C LEU A 17 -12.49 -6.19 44.54
N SER A 18 -12.98 -6.56 43.36
CA SER A 18 -12.13 -6.89 42.19
C SER A 18 -12.71 -6.27 40.91
N PHE A 19 -13.13 -5.01 41.01
CA PHE A 19 -13.47 -4.10 39.91
C PHE A 19 -12.80 -2.79 40.38
N SER A 20 -11.71 -2.28 39.82
CA SER A 20 -11.62 -1.73 38.48
C SER A 20 -10.16 -1.37 38.17
N LEU A 21 -9.37 -2.33 37.65
CA LEU A 21 -8.00 -2.07 37.17
C LEU A 21 -7.82 -2.52 35.71
N ARG A 22 -8.92 -2.65 34.95
CA ARG A 22 -8.90 -3.06 33.54
C ARG A 22 -9.07 -1.91 32.52
N THR A 23 -9.10 -0.66 32.94
CA THR A 23 -9.63 0.42 32.08
C THR A 23 -8.61 1.31 31.39
N ALA A 24 -7.30 1.21 31.65
CA ALA A 24 -6.30 2.06 30.99
C ALA A 24 -5.67 1.42 29.74
N TYR A 25 -5.39 0.11 29.76
CA TYR A 25 -4.71 -0.57 28.65
C TYR A 25 -5.62 -0.85 27.44
N ALA A 26 -6.94 -0.94 27.64
CA ALA A 26 -7.87 -1.25 26.55
C ALA A 26 -8.06 -0.05 25.60
N CYS A 27 -8.01 1.18 26.13
CA CYS A 27 -8.21 2.39 25.34
C CYS A 27 -7.01 2.71 24.43
N GLU A 28 -5.79 2.33 24.83
CA GLU A 28 -4.59 2.52 24.02
C GLU A 28 -4.66 1.71 22.72
N GLY A 29 -5.04 0.42 22.81
CA GLY A 29 -5.18 -0.45 21.64
C GLY A 29 -6.26 0.05 20.67
N GLU A 30 -7.41 0.50 21.19
CA GLU A 30 -8.49 1.06 20.36
C GLU A 30 -8.06 2.36 19.66
N CYS A 31 -7.33 3.24 20.34
CA CYS A 31 -6.76 4.45 19.76
C CYS A 31 -5.77 4.11 18.63
N MET A 32 -4.83 3.19 18.90
CA MET A 32 -3.82 2.77 17.92
C MET A 32 -4.45 2.19 16.66
N SER A 33 -5.35 1.22 16.80
CA SER A 33 -6.04 0.60 15.69
C SER A 33 -6.96 1.59 14.97
N GLY A 34 -7.70 2.41 15.71
CA GLY A 34 -8.61 3.42 15.15
C GLY A 34 -7.89 4.45 14.30
N VAL A 35 -6.84 5.06 14.83
CA VAL A 35 -6.03 6.05 14.09
C VAL A 35 -5.36 5.43 12.87
N THR A 36 -4.80 4.22 13.01
CA THR A 36 -4.18 3.50 11.89
C THR A 36 -5.18 3.26 10.76
N ASN A 37 -6.38 2.78 11.09
CA ASN A 37 -7.43 2.52 10.11
C ASN A 37 -7.88 3.78 9.38
N VAL A 38 -8.05 4.90 10.08
CA VAL A 38 -8.44 6.15 9.42
C VAL A 38 -7.34 6.64 8.48
N PHE A 39 -6.06 6.54 8.84
CA PHE A 39 -4.98 6.87 7.90
C PHE A 39 -4.98 5.97 6.66
N ASN A 40 -5.11 4.65 6.82
CA ASN A 40 -5.20 3.75 5.65
C ASN A 40 -6.41 4.06 4.76
N GLY A 41 -7.58 4.31 5.37
CA GLY A 41 -8.78 4.71 4.64
C GLY A 41 -8.59 6.03 3.88
N ASN A 42 -8.00 7.03 4.53
CA ASN A 42 -7.69 8.32 3.93
C ASN A 42 -6.72 8.22 2.73
N TYR A 43 -5.73 7.32 2.80
CA TYR A 43 -4.78 7.09 1.70
C TYR A 43 -5.33 6.20 0.57
N THR A 44 -6.50 5.59 0.72
CA THR A 44 -7.09 4.71 -0.31
C THR A 44 -7.23 5.44 -1.66
N ILE A 45 -7.76 6.66 -1.67
CA ILE A 45 -7.94 7.44 -2.90
C ILE A 45 -6.59 7.88 -3.51
N PRO A 46 -5.65 8.51 -2.77
CA PRO A 46 -4.34 8.85 -3.30
C PRO A 46 -3.57 7.66 -3.88
N VAL A 47 -3.63 6.50 -3.22
CA VAL A 47 -3.01 5.26 -3.70
C VAL A 47 -3.67 4.80 -5.01
N GLN A 48 -5.00 4.76 -5.06
CA GLN A 48 -5.71 4.37 -6.28
C GLN A 48 -5.38 5.29 -7.48
N LEU A 49 -5.33 6.60 -7.26
CA LEU A 49 -4.93 7.56 -8.29
C LEU A 49 -3.47 7.37 -8.73
N THR A 50 -2.59 6.99 -7.80
CA THR A 50 -1.20 6.66 -8.11
C THR A 50 -1.12 5.44 -9.01
N ILE A 51 -1.86 4.37 -8.70
CA ILE A 51 -1.94 3.15 -9.51
C ILE A 51 -2.48 3.45 -10.92
N LEU A 52 -3.54 4.25 -11.04
CA LEU A 52 -4.07 4.65 -12.34
C LEU A 52 -3.06 5.46 -13.16
N SER A 53 -2.33 6.38 -12.53
CA SER A 53 -1.29 7.14 -13.22
C SER A 53 -0.12 6.27 -13.68
N LEU A 54 0.25 5.24 -12.92
CA LEU A 54 1.25 4.25 -13.34
C LEU A 54 0.75 3.41 -14.51
N ALA A 55 -0.53 3.00 -14.47
CA ALA A 55 -1.15 2.27 -15.56
C ALA A 55 -1.15 3.09 -16.87
N ASP A 56 -1.45 4.39 -16.82
CA ASP A 56 -1.38 5.25 -18.01
C ASP A 56 0.03 5.32 -18.60
N GLN A 57 1.06 5.39 -17.75
CA GLN A 57 2.46 5.35 -18.19
C GLN A 57 2.84 4.00 -18.82
N ILE A 58 2.40 2.89 -18.23
CA ILE A 58 2.66 1.54 -18.76
C ILE A 58 1.91 1.35 -20.09
N ASN A 59 0.65 1.77 -20.18
CA ASN A 59 -0.15 1.67 -21.40
C ASN A 59 0.49 2.46 -22.55
N SER A 60 0.93 3.70 -22.27
CA SER A 60 1.56 4.55 -23.29
C SER A 60 2.92 4.05 -23.77
N GLN A 61 3.74 3.46 -22.89
CA GLN A 61 5.11 3.05 -23.24
C GLN A 61 5.25 1.58 -23.66
N LEU A 62 4.47 0.68 -23.05
CA LEU A 62 4.63 -0.77 -23.21
C LEU A 62 3.46 -1.45 -23.93
N LEU A 63 2.26 -0.86 -23.89
CA LEU A 63 1.03 -1.44 -24.45
C LEU A 63 0.25 -0.47 -25.37
N PRO A 64 0.88 0.23 -26.32
CA PRO A 64 0.24 1.32 -27.08
C PRO A 64 -0.95 0.87 -27.96
N ASP A 65 -0.98 -0.41 -28.35
CA ASP A 65 -2.05 -0.99 -29.19
C ASP A 65 -3.19 -1.63 -28.37
N MET A 66 -3.14 -1.55 -27.04
CA MET A 66 -4.12 -2.17 -26.14
C MET A 66 -5.08 -1.11 -25.56
N PRO A 67 -6.34 -1.48 -25.29
CA PRO A 67 -7.24 -0.58 -24.57
C PRO A 67 -6.68 -0.29 -23.17
N PRO A 68 -6.82 0.96 -22.66
CA PRO A 68 -6.36 1.31 -21.32
C PRO A 68 -6.99 0.40 -20.27
N THR A 69 -6.13 -0.23 -19.46
CA THR A 69 -6.52 -1.03 -18.29
C THR A 69 -5.47 -0.87 -17.20
N ALA A 70 -5.85 -1.12 -15.96
CA ALA A 70 -4.96 -1.14 -14.79
C ALA A 70 -4.85 -2.53 -14.15
N GLY A 71 -5.57 -3.55 -14.66
CA GLY A 71 -5.66 -4.87 -14.02
C GLY A 71 -4.31 -5.60 -13.91
N TYR A 72 -3.33 -5.28 -14.74
CA TYR A 72 -1.98 -5.83 -14.60
C TYR A 72 -1.24 -5.32 -13.34
N LEU A 73 -1.71 -4.24 -12.70
CA LEU A 73 -1.22 -3.73 -11.41
C LEU A 73 -1.97 -4.29 -10.19
N ASP A 74 -2.96 -5.17 -10.38
CA ASP A 74 -3.69 -5.80 -9.27
C ASP A 74 -2.77 -6.46 -8.23
N PRO A 75 -1.65 -7.13 -8.59
CA PRO A 75 -0.70 -7.65 -7.61
C PRO A 75 -0.17 -6.60 -6.62
N LEU A 76 0.07 -5.36 -7.08
CA LEU A 76 0.54 -4.28 -6.21
C LEU A 76 -0.57 -3.77 -5.29
N VAL A 77 -1.79 -3.63 -5.80
CA VAL A 77 -2.95 -3.21 -5.01
C VAL A 77 -3.24 -4.23 -3.90
N LEU A 78 -3.25 -5.52 -4.25
CA LEU A 78 -3.49 -6.60 -3.29
C LEU A 78 -2.41 -6.64 -2.21
N ALA A 79 -1.12 -6.59 -2.61
CA ALA A 79 -0.02 -6.61 -1.66
C ALA A 79 0.04 -5.37 -0.77
N TYR A 80 -0.31 -4.20 -1.31
CA TYR A 80 -0.42 -2.96 -0.52
C TYR A 80 -1.53 -3.10 0.53
N ASN A 81 -2.74 -3.51 0.13
CA ASN A 81 -3.88 -3.64 1.04
C ASN A 81 -3.61 -4.67 2.16
N ASP A 82 -2.91 -5.75 1.86
CA ASP A 82 -2.51 -6.77 2.83
C ASP A 82 -1.53 -6.25 3.89
N GLN A 83 -0.58 -5.40 3.49
CA GLN A 83 0.52 -4.96 4.35
C GLN A 83 0.34 -3.57 4.99
N ALA A 84 -0.53 -2.73 4.40
CA ALA A 84 -0.66 -1.32 4.78
C ALA A 84 -0.98 -1.15 6.26
N TYR A 85 -1.92 -1.93 6.81
CA TYR A 85 -2.29 -1.84 8.23
C TYR A 85 -1.11 -2.09 9.16
N ALA A 86 -0.46 -3.25 9.04
CA ALA A 86 0.61 -3.64 9.96
C ALA A 86 1.82 -2.69 9.89
N ILE A 87 2.17 -2.22 8.69
CA ILE A 87 3.31 -1.31 8.50
C ILE A 87 2.97 0.10 8.99
N MET A 88 1.75 0.59 8.70
CA MET A 88 1.27 1.89 9.18
C MET A 88 1.19 1.94 10.71
N GLU A 89 0.58 0.92 11.33
CA GLU A 89 0.50 0.80 12.78
C GLU A 89 1.91 0.85 13.35
N LYS A 90 2.83 0.01 12.87
CA LYS A 90 4.22 -0.05 13.36
C LYS A 90 4.97 1.26 13.23
N ALA A 91 4.79 1.97 12.11
CA ALA A 91 5.46 3.23 11.83
C ALA A 91 4.98 4.35 12.77
N ILE A 92 3.69 4.37 13.10
CA ILE A 92 3.12 5.31 14.06
C ILE A 92 3.46 4.86 15.49
N PHE A 93 3.23 3.59 15.81
CA PHE A 93 3.31 2.96 17.12
C PHE A 93 4.04 1.60 17.08
N PRO A 94 5.12 1.37 17.84
CA PRO A 94 5.83 2.31 18.69
C PRO A 94 6.83 3.18 17.89
N GLY A 95 6.72 3.26 16.55
CA GLY A 95 7.75 3.86 15.70
C GLY A 95 8.07 5.32 16.05
N PHE A 96 7.05 6.15 16.30
CA PHE A 96 7.23 7.51 16.77
C PHE A 96 6.49 7.78 18.08
N PHE A 97 5.24 7.35 18.19
CA PHE A 97 4.44 7.50 19.41
C PHE A 97 4.55 6.24 20.27
N HIS A 98 4.82 6.42 21.55
CA HIS A 98 5.05 5.32 22.50
C HIS A 98 3.93 5.26 23.55
N GLY A 99 3.50 4.05 23.92
CA GLY A 99 2.38 3.87 24.85
C GLY A 99 2.49 4.54 26.21
N LYS A 100 3.71 4.72 26.72
CA LYS A 100 3.96 5.43 27.99
C LYS A 100 4.44 6.84 27.72
N CYS A 101 3.72 7.84 28.24
CA CYS A 101 4.24 9.20 28.36
C CYS A 101 5.26 9.24 29.49
N GLN A 102 6.45 8.69 29.28
CA GLN A 102 7.59 8.88 30.17
C GLN A 102 8.52 9.89 29.53
N ASP A 103 8.84 10.95 30.26
CA ASP A 103 9.93 11.85 29.87
C ASP A 103 11.22 11.01 29.72
N PRO A 104 11.88 11.05 28.55
CA PRO A 104 13.07 10.22 28.31
C PRO A 104 14.26 10.60 29.20
N SER A 105 14.29 11.82 29.73
CA SER A 105 15.35 12.31 30.60
C SER A 105 15.09 12.01 32.08
N THR A 106 13.83 12.07 32.53
CA THR A 106 13.50 11.93 33.96
C THR A 106 12.81 10.61 34.32
N GLY A 107 12.25 9.90 33.33
CA GLY A 107 11.44 8.69 33.53
C GLY A 107 10.08 8.94 34.20
N PHE A 108 9.76 10.20 34.51
CA PHE A 108 8.48 10.57 35.13
C PHE A 108 7.40 10.78 34.09
N ASN A 109 6.16 10.47 34.47
CA ASN A 109 5.00 10.78 33.66
C ASN A 109 4.63 12.26 33.91
N PRO A 110 4.70 13.13 32.90
CA PRO A 110 4.34 14.52 33.07
C PRO A 110 2.85 14.64 33.44
N PRO A 111 2.47 15.57 34.32
CA PRO A 111 1.07 15.87 34.58
C PRO A 111 0.46 16.48 33.32
N GLY A 112 -0.50 15.81 32.68
CA GLY A 112 -1.07 16.37 31.43
C GLY A 112 -1.90 15.47 30.53
N CYS A 113 -2.50 14.39 31.02
CA CYS A 113 -3.60 13.72 30.27
C CYS A 113 -4.91 14.11 30.97
N PRO A 114 -5.82 14.89 30.33
CA PRO A 114 -5.96 15.17 28.90
C PRO A 114 -5.66 16.66 28.55
N ASN A 115 -4.40 17.02 28.33
CA ASN A 115 -4.04 18.31 27.72
C ASN A 115 -3.78 18.10 26.21
N PRO A 116 -4.55 18.73 25.30
CA PRO A 116 -4.36 18.60 23.84
C PRO A 116 -3.05 19.21 23.33
N ASP A 117 -2.31 19.93 24.18
CA ASP A 117 -1.02 20.54 23.87
C ASP A 117 0.10 19.86 24.67
N CYS A 118 0.25 18.55 24.49
CA CYS A 118 1.29 17.77 25.17
C CYS A 118 2.56 17.71 24.29
N PRO A 119 3.65 18.41 24.65
CA PRO A 119 4.90 18.43 23.86
C PRO A 119 5.76 17.19 24.08
N VAL A 120 5.34 16.25 24.93
CA VAL A 120 6.02 14.96 25.11
C VAL A 120 5.50 13.99 24.08
N VAL A 121 6.39 13.36 23.32
CA VAL A 121 6.02 12.38 22.30
C VAL A 121 5.58 11.08 22.98
N CYS A 122 4.28 10.82 22.98
CA CYS A 122 3.68 9.59 23.48
C CYS A 122 2.36 9.28 22.76
N GLY A 123 1.83 8.07 22.94
CA GLY A 123 0.64 7.57 22.25
C GLY A 123 -0.69 8.15 22.74
N THR A 124 -0.66 9.24 23.52
CA THR A 124 -1.89 9.87 24.00
C THR A 124 -2.51 10.75 22.92
N PRO A 125 -3.84 10.88 22.90
CA PRO A 125 -4.53 11.75 21.96
C PRO A 125 -3.98 13.17 21.88
N GLY A 126 -3.68 13.78 23.02
CA GLY A 126 -3.13 15.14 23.07
C GLY A 126 -1.74 15.26 22.43
N SER A 127 -0.85 14.30 22.66
CA SER A 127 0.47 14.28 22.02
C SER A 127 0.36 14.10 20.49
N MET A 128 -0.53 13.23 20.04
CA MET A 128 -0.77 13.01 18.61
C MET A 128 -1.34 14.25 17.91
N VAL A 129 -2.23 14.99 18.58
CA VAL A 129 -2.75 16.27 18.09
C VAL A 129 -1.67 17.34 18.04
N HIS A 130 -0.85 17.45 19.10
CA HIS A 130 0.28 18.38 19.14
C HIS A 130 1.27 18.10 18.00
N PHE A 131 1.64 16.83 17.79
CA PHE A 131 2.56 16.40 16.74
C PHE A 131 1.88 16.00 15.43
N TYR A 132 0.70 16.55 15.11
CA TYR A 132 -0.08 16.10 13.96
C TYR A 132 0.66 16.24 12.62
N SER A 133 1.44 17.31 12.42
CA SER A 133 2.25 17.49 11.21
C SER A 133 3.23 16.33 11.01
N ARG A 134 3.85 15.86 12.11
CA ARG A 134 4.76 14.72 12.11
C ARG A 134 4.01 13.41 11.91
N LEU A 135 2.86 13.22 12.55
CA LEU A 135 1.98 12.06 12.35
C LEU A 135 1.55 11.92 10.87
N ARG A 136 1.10 13.02 10.25
CA ARG A 136 0.76 13.08 8.82
C ARG A 136 1.96 12.71 7.93
N TYR A 137 3.14 13.25 8.24
CA TYR A 137 4.37 12.92 7.52
C TYR A 137 4.72 11.44 7.62
N ILE A 138 4.61 10.84 8.81
CA ILE A 138 4.84 9.40 9.00
C ILE A 138 3.88 8.59 8.11
N ALA A 139 2.59 8.91 8.13
CA ALA A 139 1.60 8.18 7.33
C ALA A 139 1.86 8.30 5.82
N TYR A 140 2.19 9.50 5.35
CA TYR A 140 2.60 9.74 3.97
C TYR A 140 3.86 8.92 3.62
N ASN A 141 4.90 9.04 4.45
CA ASN A 141 6.20 8.44 4.20
C ASN A 141 6.09 6.92 4.13
N THR A 142 5.36 6.33 5.08
CA THR A 142 5.07 4.90 5.12
C THR A 142 4.32 4.43 3.88
N THR A 143 3.33 5.20 3.43
CA THR A 143 2.52 4.84 2.25
C THR A 143 3.37 4.73 0.99
N TRP A 144 4.16 5.76 0.66
CA TRP A 144 4.94 5.72 -0.58
C TRP A 144 6.09 4.72 -0.49
N HIS A 145 6.74 4.58 0.68
CA HIS A 145 7.79 3.59 0.86
C HIS A 145 7.25 2.17 0.68
N LEU A 146 6.07 1.86 1.23
CA LEU A 146 5.45 0.55 1.04
C LEU A 146 5.19 0.26 -0.45
N LEU A 147 4.55 1.19 -1.16
CA LEU A 147 4.31 1.03 -2.60
C LEU A 147 5.61 0.83 -3.38
N HIS A 148 6.63 1.64 -3.10
CA HIS A 148 7.93 1.56 -3.75
C HIS A 148 8.64 0.23 -3.47
N ASP A 149 8.64 -0.22 -2.21
CA ASP A 149 9.30 -1.46 -1.81
C ASP A 149 8.61 -2.70 -2.41
N LEU A 150 7.28 -2.70 -2.49
CA LEU A 150 6.51 -3.74 -3.19
C LEU A 150 6.76 -3.73 -4.69
N ALA A 151 6.93 -2.55 -5.29
CA ALA A 151 7.16 -2.39 -6.72
C ALA A 151 8.64 -2.53 -7.13
N LYS A 152 9.55 -2.80 -6.20
CA LYS A 152 10.99 -2.87 -6.46
C LYS A 152 11.34 -4.05 -7.38
N PRO A 153 12.24 -3.89 -8.37
CA PRO A 153 12.68 -5.00 -9.21
C PRO A 153 13.23 -6.18 -8.40
N GLY A 154 12.82 -7.40 -8.79
CA GLY A 154 13.20 -8.64 -8.12
C GLY A 154 12.26 -9.08 -6.99
N THR A 155 11.27 -8.25 -6.63
CA THR A 155 10.21 -8.68 -5.70
C THR A 155 9.19 -9.59 -6.40
N PRO A 156 8.47 -10.45 -5.64
CA PRO A 156 7.39 -11.26 -6.22
C PRO A 156 6.30 -10.42 -6.90
N VAL A 157 5.93 -9.29 -6.30
CA VAL A 157 4.90 -8.37 -6.83
C VAL A 157 5.35 -7.76 -8.17
N PHE A 158 6.59 -7.24 -8.23
CA PHE A 158 7.13 -6.73 -9.49
C PHE A 158 7.15 -7.78 -10.60
N ASN A 159 7.58 -9.01 -10.29
CA ASN A 159 7.63 -10.08 -11.27
C ASN A 159 6.23 -10.49 -11.78
N GLN A 160 5.21 -10.46 -10.92
CA GLN A 160 3.83 -10.70 -11.34
C GLN A 160 3.32 -9.60 -12.29
N ILE A 161 3.60 -8.33 -11.98
CA ILE A 161 3.25 -7.22 -12.88
C ILE A 161 3.96 -7.36 -14.23
N LEU A 162 5.26 -7.67 -14.20
CA LEU A 162 6.05 -7.88 -15.41
C LEU A 162 5.43 -8.97 -16.30
N ASN A 163 5.11 -10.13 -15.72
CA ASN A 163 4.47 -11.23 -16.44
C ASN A 163 3.11 -10.82 -17.04
N ASN A 164 2.27 -10.11 -16.27
CA ASN A 164 0.98 -9.63 -16.74
C ASN A 164 1.13 -8.68 -17.95
N VAL A 165 2.10 -7.78 -17.90
CA VAL A 165 2.38 -6.84 -19.00
C VAL A 165 2.90 -7.59 -20.25
N GLU A 166 3.79 -8.56 -20.07
CA GLU A 166 4.33 -9.38 -21.17
C GLU A 166 3.26 -10.25 -21.84
N GLU A 167 2.32 -10.81 -21.06
CA GLU A 167 1.20 -11.59 -21.57
C GLU A 167 0.26 -10.73 -22.44
N LEU A 168 -0.11 -9.55 -21.97
CA LEU A 168 -0.94 -8.61 -22.71
C LEU A 168 -0.28 -8.19 -24.03
N ARG A 169 1.02 -7.89 -23.98
CA ARG A 169 1.82 -7.53 -25.14
C ARG A 169 1.90 -8.65 -26.18
N SER A 170 2.09 -9.89 -25.73
CA SER A 170 2.19 -11.08 -26.59
C SER A 170 0.85 -11.41 -27.25
N SER A 171 -0.25 -11.22 -26.52
CA SER A 171 -1.62 -11.39 -27.00
C SER A 171 -1.99 -10.35 -28.07
N GLY A 172 -1.61 -9.08 -27.86
CA GLY A 172 -1.82 -8.01 -28.84
C GLY A 172 -1.08 -8.25 -30.17
N ALA A 173 0.17 -8.72 -30.10
CA ALA A 173 0.97 -9.03 -31.30
C ALA A 173 0.38 -10.18 -32.14
N SER A 174 -0.20 -11.19 -31.49
CA SER A 174 -0.78 -12.36 -32.15
C SER A 174 -2.06 -12.02 -32.92
N ARG A 175 -2.92 -11.16 -32.34
CA ARG A 175 -4.16 -10.69 -32.98
C ARG A 175 -3.89 -9.93 -34.28
N LYS A 176 -2.80 -9.15 -34.34
CA LYS A 176 -2.42 -8.39 -35.54
C LYS A 176 -2.00 -9.28 -36.72
N ARG A 177 -1.41 -10.46 -36.44
CA ARG A 177 -1.04 -11.42 -37.49
C ARG A 177 -2.24 -12.12 -38.09
N GLN A 178 -3.23 -12.50 -37.27
CA GLN A 178 -4.46 -13.14 -37.76
C GLN A 178 -5.26 -12.23 -38.70
N LEU A 179 -5.36 -10.93 -38.38
CA LEU A 179 -6.08 -9.97 -39.22
C LEU A 179 -5.44 -9.73 -40.59
N PHE A 180 -4.14 -9.97 -40.75
CA PHE A 180 -3.44 -9.77 -42.03
C PHE A 180 -3.53 -10.99 -42.94
N ASP A 181 -3.69 -12.19 -42.38
CA ASP A 181 -3.73 -13.44 -43.15
C ASP A 181 -5.09 -13.63 -43.86
N ASP A 182 -6.17 -13.11 -43.28
CA ASP A 182 -7.52 -13.20 -43.86
C ASP A 182 -7.72 -12.35 -45.12
N THR A 183 -6.89 -11.31 -45.32
CA THR A 183 -6.90 -10.51 -46.56
C THR A 183 -6.16 -11.18 -47.74
N SER A 184 -5.50 -12.32 -47.51
CA SER A 184 -4.78 -13.07 -48.55
C SER A 184 -5.69 -13.94 -49.42
N SER A 185 -6.94 -14.17 -49.02
CA SER A 185 -7.87 -15.11 -49.69
C SER A 185 -8.44 -14.59 -51.03
N LEU A 186 -8.00 -13.44 -51.53
CA LEU A 186 -8.35 -12.92 -52.87
C LEU A 186 -7.21 -13.04 -53.90
N GLY A 187 -6.08 -13.70 -53.55
CA GLY A 187 -4.88 -13.79 -54.37
C GLY A 187 -4.61 -15.13 -55.06
N ASP A 188 -5.57 -16.06 -55.09
CA ASP A 188 -5.40 -17.45 -55.57
C ASP A 188 -5.39 -17.59 -57.11
N TYR A 189 -4.66 -16.73 -57.82
CA TYR A 189 -4.49 -16.86 -59.28
C TYR A 189 -3.08 -16.57 -59.81
N ARG A 190 -2.08 -16.35 -58.94
CA ARG A 190 -0.71 -15.96 -59.38
C ARG A 190 0.42 -16.94 -59.10
N ASP A 191 0.16 -18.12 -58.53
CA ASP A 191 1.24 -19.02 -58.05
C ASP A 191 1.67 -20.13 -59.02
N SER A 192 1.49 -19.93 -60.32
CA SER A 192 1.86 -20.92 -61.34
C SER A 192 3.18 -20.65 -62.08
N LEU A 193 4.06 -19.74 -61.64
CA LEU A 193 5.22 -19.33 -62.46
C LEU A 193 6.63 -19.45 -61.84
N PHE A 194 6.82 -19.87 -60.59
CA PHE A 194 8.17 -19.98 -60.01
C PHE A 194 8.43 -21.31 -59.30
N PRO A 195 9.17 -22.23 -59.94
CA PRO A 195 9.59 -23.48 -59.31
C PRO A 195 10.63 -23.25 -58.21
N ARG A 196 10.26 -23.75 -57.03
CA ARG A 196 10.99 -23.94 -55.76
C ARG A 196 12.52 -24.10 -55.89
N LEU A 197 13.24 -23.20 -55.24
CA LEU A 197 14.66 -23.35 -54.91
C LEU A 197 14.83 -23.88 -53.48
N ALA A 198 15.55 -25.00 -53.42
CA ALA A 198 16.14 -25.76 -52.31
C ALA A 198 15.91 -25.32 -50.85
N LYS A 199 15.37 -26.29 -50.10
CA LYS A 199 15.31 -26.40 -48.64
C LYS A 199 16.72 -26.71 -48.09
N HIS A 200 17.37 -25.74 -47.46
CA HIS A 200 18.57 -25.98 -46.65
C HIS A 200 18.19 -26.35 -45.20
N PRO A 201 18.63 -27.50 -44.66
CA PRO A 201 18.46 -27.81 -43.26
C PRO A 201 19.63 -27.29 -42.42
N ASN A 202 19.31 -26.82 -41.22
CA ASN A 202 20.18 -26.77 -40.04
C ASN A 202 21.22 -25.64 -39.93
N TYR A 203 20.79 -24.38 -39.80
CA TYR A 203 21.58 -23.36 -39.08
C TYR A 203 20.76 -22.12 -38.69
N SER A 204 19.97 -22.15 -37.60
CA SER A 204 19.18 -20.96 -37.19
C SER A 204 18.83 -20.84 -35.69
N GLY A 205 19.55 -21.50 -34.78
CA GLY A 205 19.20 -21.49 -33.34
C GLY A 205 19.74 -20.30 -32.53
N GLY A 206 20.87 -19.69 -32.92
CA GLY A 206 21.59 -18.73 -32.06
C GLY A 206 21.11 -17.28 -32.11
N ILE A 207 20.62 -16.82 -33.28
CA ILE A 207 20.29 -15.40 -33.48
C ILE A 207 18.94 -15.04 -32.83
N VAL A 208 18.00 -15.99 -32.80
CA VAL A 208 16.67 -15.78 -32.20
C VAL A 208 16.79 -15.58 -30.68
N SER A 209 17.67 -16.33 -30.01
CA SER A 209 17.86 -16.25 -28.55
C SER A 209 18.35 -14.88 -28.08
N LEU A 210 19.31 -14.26 -28.80
CA LEU A 210 19.85 -12.94 -28.44
C LEU A 210 18.82 -11.82 -28.62
N ALA A 211 17.98 -11.91 -29.66
CA ALA A 211 16.95 -10.91 -29.94
C ALA A 211 15.81 -10.97 -28.91
N VAL A 212 15.48 -12.18 -28.41
CA VAL A 212 14.50 -12.37 -27.33
C VAL A 212 15.04 -11.79 -26.02
N SER A 213 16.25 -12.15 -25.60
CA SER A 213 16.83 -11.65 -24.34
C SER A 213 16.95 -10.12 -24.27
N LYS A 214 17.30 -9.45 -25.37
CA LYS A 214 17.34 -7.97 -25.41
C LYS A 214 15.96 -7.34 -25.20
N ARG A 215 14.90 -7.99 -25.69
CA ARG A 215 13.52 -7.48 -25.59
C ARG A 215 13.00 -7.59 -24.17
N ASP A 216 13.28 -8.70 -23.50
CA ASP A 216 12.82 -8.96 -22.13
C ASP A 216 13.45 -7.94 -21.16
N ASN A 217 14.74 -7.64 -21.34
CA ASN A 217 15.42 -6.61 -20.57
C ASN A 217 14.79 -5.21 -20.77
N TYR A 218 14.42 -4.85 -22.01
CA TYR A 218 13.78 -3.55 -22.27
C TYR A 218 12.45 -3.38 -21.53
N VAL A 219 11.57 -4.40 -21.54
CA VAL A 219 10.28 -4.33 -20.84
C VAL A 219 10.50 -4.19 -19.34
N ARG A 220 11.37 -5.03 -18.79
CA ARG A 220 11.72 -5.01 -17.38
C ARG A 220 12.30 -3.67 -16.93
N ASP A 221 13.26 -3.13 -17.68
CA ASP A 221 13.95 -1.88 -17.33
C ASP A 221 13.01 -0.68 -17.46
N THR A 222 12.15 -0.65 -18.48
CA THR A 222 11.13 0.40 -18.66
C THR A 222 10.09 0.35 -17.54
N LEU A 223 9.58 -0.85 -17.21
CA LEU A 223 8.64 -1.04 -16.11
C LEU A 223 9.24 -0.62 -14.76
N ALA A 224 10.50 -0.99 -14.52
CA ALA A 224 11.23 -0.55 -13.33
C ALA A 224 11.35 0.97 -13.25
N GLY A 225 11.65 1.63 -14.38
CA GLY A 225 11.70 3.09 -14.46
C GLY A 225 10.36 3.74 -14.12
N ILE A 226 9.25 3.26 -14.69
CA ILE A 226 7.90 3.80 -14.42
C ILE A 226 7.53 3.62 -12.93
N LEU A 227 7.81 2.45 -12.36
CA LEU A 227 7.48 2.18 -10.95
C LEU A 227 8.34 2.98 -9.96
N GLN A 228 9.52 3.48 -10.36
CA GLN A 228 10.30 4.40 -9.53
C GLN A 228 9.61 5.76 -9.35
N ASP A 229 8.68 6.14 -10.23
CA ASP A 229 7.96 7.42 -10.16
C ASP A 229 6.86 7.45 -9.08
N ILE A 230 6.59 6.34 -8.37
CA ILE A 230 5.55 6.23 -7.33
C ILE A 230 5.56 7.44 -6.38
N ARG A 231 6.73 7.81 -5.86
CA ARG A 231 6.86 8.93 -4.92
C ARG A 231 6.42 10.23 -5.58
N PHE A 232 6.97 10.55 -6.75
CA PHE A 232 6.68 11.79 -7.45
C PHE A 232 5.20 11.91 -7.83
N ILE A 233 4.59 10.82 -8.28
CA ILE A 233 3.16 10.75 -8.60
C ILE A 233 2.32 11.02 -7.34
N LEU A 234 2.66 10.39 -6.21
CA LEU A 234 1.92 10.57 -4.96
C LEU A 234 2.08 12.00 -4.41
N GLU A 235 3.28 12.60 -4.45
CA GLU A 235 3.52 14.01 -4.10
C GLU A 235 2.65 14.95 -4.93
N LYS A 236 2.59 14.71 -6.24
CA LYS A 236 1.75 15.48 -7.16
C LYS A 236 0.27 15.35 -6.82
N ILE A 237 -0.22 14.14 -6.53
CA ILE A 237 -1.63 13.90 -6.13
C ILE A 237 -1.93 14.60 -4.80
N CYS A 238 -1.01 14.55 -3.85
CA CYS A 238 -1.15 15.18 -2.54
C CYS A 238 -0.94 16.71 -2.55
N GLY A 239 -0.57 17.30 -3.69
CA GLY A 239 -0.49 18.75 -3.89
C GLY A 239 0.82 19.40 -3.45
N GLY A 240 1.90 18.65 -3.25
CA GLY A 240 3.22 19.21 -2.95
C GLY A 240 4.23 18.20 -2.41
N GLY A 241 5.32 18.70 -1.82
CA GLY A 241 6.44 17.88 -1.33
C GLY A 241 6.22 17.36 0.10
N GLY A 242 6.38 16.05 0.29
CA GLY A 242 6.38 15.42 1.60
C GLY A 242 7.76 15.44 2.24
N ASP A 243 8.20 16.60 2.74
CA ASP A 243 9.51 16.76 3.40
C ASP A 243 9.46 16.64 4.94
N GLY A 244 8.26 16.68 5.50
CA GLY A 244 8.01 16.60 6.94
C GLY A 244 8.31 17.88 7.71
N THR A 245 8.74 18.95 7.04
CA THR A 245 9.03 20.25 7.67
C THR A 245 7.89 21.25 7.49
N THR A 246 7.08 21.09 6.44
CA THR A 246 5.96 21.98 6.14
C THR A 246 4.63 21.24 5.96
N ASN A 247 3.52 21.99 5.92
CA ASN A 247 2.22 21.51 5.42
C ASN A 247 2.22 21.34 3.88
N GLY A 248 3.28 20.71 3.35
CA GLY A 248 3.54 20.54 1.92
C GLY A 248 2.67 19.51 1.20
N LEU A 249 1.70 18.87 1.88
CA LEU A 249 0.77 17.91 1.27
C LEU A 249 -0.67 18.34 1.55
N PRO A 250 -1.14 19.46 0.97
CA PRO A 250 -2.44 20.05 1.32
C PRO A 250 -3.63 19.14 0.98
N TYR A 251 -3.55 18.33 -0.08
CA TYR A 251 -4.65 17.45 -0.49
C TYR A 251 -4.66 16.09 0.21
N CYS A 252 -3.56 15.75 0.88
CA CYS A 252 -3.45 14.60 1.78
C CYS A 252 -3.35 15.07 3.25
N SER A 253 -4.07 16.16 3.56
CA SER A 253 -4.21 16.67 4.92
C SER A 253 -5.66 16.50 5.36
N TRP A 254 -5.84 15.74 6.43
CA TRP A 254 -7.13 15.57 7.11
C TRP A 254 -7.06 16.18 8.51
N GLU A 255 -6.26 17.23 8.67
CA GLU A 255 -5.84 17.74 9.99
C GLU A 255 -7.00 17.99 10.94
N ARG A 256 -8.01 18.71 10.49
CA ARG A 256 -9.15 19.06 11.34
C ARG A 256 -9.93 17.82 11.80
N SER A 257 -10.44 17.04 10.84
CA SER A 257 -11.26 15.85 11.14
C SER A 257 -10.47 14.81 11.93
N MET A 258 -9.17 14.68 11.64
CA MET A 258 -8.32 13.69 12.30
C MET A 258 -7.97 14.10 13.73
N LYS A 259 -7.69 15.38 13.99
CA LYS A 259 -7.53 15.89 15.36
C LYS A 259 -8.81 15.73 16.18
N GLU A 260 -9.96 16.08 15.60
CA GLU A 260 -11.26 15.88 16.25
C GLU A 260 -11.52 14.41 16.58
N TYR A 261 -11.22 13.48 15.65
CA TYR A 261 -11.35 12.04 15.87
C TYR A 261 -10.40 11.52 16.95
N ILE A 262 -9.12 11.90 16.91
CA ILE A 262 -8.12 11.47 17.90
C ILE A 262 -8.57 11.88 19.32
N LEU A 263 -9.14 13.07 19.49
CA LEU A 263 -9.61 13.56 20.78
C LEU A 263 -10.89 12.86 21.29
N THR A 264 -11.48 11.94 20.52
CA THR A 264 -12.59 11.10 21.01
C THR A 264 -12.11 9.93 21.87
N PHE A 265 -10.82 9.57 21.79
CA PHE A 265 -10.24 8.55 22.65
C PHE A 265 -9.94 9.13 24.05
N PRO A 266 -10.16 8.35 25.11
CA PRO A 266 -10.01 8.80 26.50
C PRO A 266 -8.54 8.94 26.95
#